data_AF-A0A6X7PMF4-F1
#
_entry.id   AF-A0A6X7PMF4-F1
#
_cell.length_a   1.000
_cell.length_b   1.000
_cell.length_c   1.000
_cell.angle_alpha   90.00
_cell.angle_beta   90.00
_cell.angle_gamma   90.00
#
_symmetry.space_group_name_H-M   'P 1'
#
loop_
_entity.id
_entity.type
_entity.pdbx_description
1 polymer ?
#
loop_
_entity_poly.entity_id
_entity_poly.type
_entity_poly.pdbx_seq_one_letter_code
_entity_poly.pdbx_strand_id
1 'polypeptide(L)'
;MSATRIQAVYRDTGVEAYRDNPFIEALPPLQESVNSAASLKSSLQLTSSDLQKSRVIRAHTICRIPDDYFQPLGTHLLLSERISVMIRGG
;
A
#
# COMPACT_ATOMS: atom_id res chain seq x y z
N MET A 1 18.41 17.97 -7.60
CA MET A 1 17.28 17.26 -6.96
C MET A 1 16.85 18.09 -5.78
N SER A 2 15.65 18.69 -5.81
CA SER A 2 15.11 19.43 -4.67
C SER A 2 14.66 18.40 -3.62
N ALA A 3 15.17 18.49 -2.40
CA ALA A 3 14.75 17.60 -1.32
C ALA A 3 13.32 17.95 -0.91
N THR A 4 12.37 17.05 -1.18
CA THR A 4 10.99 17.19 -0.70
C THR A 4 11.00 17.06 0.83
N ARG A 5 10.88 18.18 1.55
CA ARG A 5 10.63 18.18 2.99
C ARG A 5 9.17 17.83 3.23
N ILE A 6 8.91 16.74 3.93
CA ILE A 6 7.57 16.32 4.35
C ILE A 6 7.45 16.60 5.85
N GLN A 7 6.32 17.16 6.28
CA GLN A 7 6.04 17.38 7.70
C GLN A 7 5.70 16.04 8.36
N ALA A 8 6.45 15.68 9.41
CA ALA A 8 6.14 14.49 10.20
C ALA A 8 4.83 14.69 10.97
N VAL A 9 3.99 13.66 10.99
CA VAL A 9 2.73 13.61 11.74
C VAL A 9 2.89 12.56 12.82
N TYR A 10 3.06 13.00 14.07
CA TYR A 10 3.18 12.13 15.24
C TYR A 10 1.80 11.77 15.75
N ARG A 11 1.56 10.48 15.96
CA ARG A 11 0.26 9.95 16.39
C ARG A 11 0.43 9.08 17.62
N ASP A 12 -0.56 9.16 18.51
CA ASP A 12 -0.69 8.16 19.56
C ASP A 12 -0.96 6.79 18.94
N THR A 13 -0.14 5.82 19.32
CA THR A 13 -0.22 4.43 18.83
C THR A 13 -1.05 3.54 19.74
N GLY A 14 -1.37 3.98 20.96
CA GLY A 14 -2.04 3.17 21.98
C GLY A 14 -1.15 2.10 22.64
N VAL A 15 0.13 2.03 22.25
CA VAL A 15 1.11 1.09 22.82
C VAL A 15 2.05 1.86 23.74
N GLU A 16 2.01 1.57 25.04
CA GLU A 16 2.83 2.25 26.05
C GLU A 16 4.33 2.23 25.72
N ALA A 17 4.83 1.12 25.16
CA ALA A 17 6.24 0.97 24.79
C ALA A 17 6.68 1.87 23.62
N TYR A 18 5.75 2.45 22.86
CA TYR A 18 6.03 3.31 21.71
C TYR A 18 5.88 4.81 22.04
N ARG A 19 5.39 5.14 23.23
CA ARG A 19 5.18 6.54 23.66
C ARG A 19 6.51 7.29 23.72
N ASP A 20 6.46 8.57 23.35
CA ASP A 20 7.59 9.50 23.36
C ASP A 20 8.72 9.10 22.39
N ASN A 21 8.43 8.20 21.44
CA ASN A 21 9.37 7.80 20.40
C ASN A 21 8.98 8.42 19.04
N PRO A 22 9.60 9.55 18.64
CA PRO A 22 9.23 10.26 17.41
C PRO A 22 9.46 9.42 16.14
N PHE A 23 10.38 8.44 16.16
CA PHE A 23 10.63 7.57 15.02
C PHE A 23 9.53 6.54 14.81
N ILE A 24 8.84 6.12 15.88
CA ILE A 24 7.71 5.18 15.81
C ILE A 24 6.39 5.92 15.60
N GLU A 25 6.18 7.03 16.32
CA GLU A 25 4.95 7.83 16.26
C GLU A 25 4.70 8.47 14.89
N ALA A 26 5.77 8.70 14.12
CA ALA A 26 5.68 9.22 12.76
C ALA A 26 5.43 8.14 11.69
N LEU A 27 5.45 6.85 12.05
CA LEU A 27 5.18 5.76 11.11
C LEU A 27 3.71 5.73 10.69
N PRO A 28 3.38 5.05 9.57
CA PRO A 28 2.00 4.79 9.19
C PRO A 28 1.20 4.19 10.36
N PRO A 29 -0.09 4.51 10.52
CA PRO A 29 -0.90 3.98 11.62
C PRO A 29 -0.86 2.47 11.74
N LEU A 30 -1.09 1.95 12.95
CA LEU A 30 -1.36 0.52 13.13
C LEU A 30 -2.67 0.19 12.42
N GLN A 31 -2.62 -0.72 11.45
CA GLN A 31 -3.77 -1.11 10.65
C GLN A 31 -4.12 -2.58 10.92
N GLU A 32 -5.41 -2.83 11.13
CA GLU A 32 -5.98 -4.17 11.07
C GLU A 32 -5.83 -4.76 9.67
N SER A 33 -5.73 -6.09 9.59
CA SER A 33 -5.55 -6.86 8.35
C SER A 33 -6.50 -6.45 7.21
N VAL A 34 -7.76 -6.15 7.54
CA VAL A 34 -8.80 -5.72 6.58
C VAL A 34 -8.48 -4.38 5.93
N ASN A 35 -7.97 -3.43 6.71
CA ASN A 35 -7.60 -2.10 6.21
C ASN A 35 -6.32 -2.17 5.39
N SER A 36 -5.36 -3.00 5.80
CA SER A 36 -4.13 -3.28 5.04
C SER A 36 -4.44 -3.91 3.69
N ALA A 37 -5.44 -4.80 3.62
CA ALA A 37 -5.89 -5.40 2.36
C ALA A 37 -6.45 -4.35 1.38
N ALA A 38 -7.22 -3.38 1.88
CA ALA A 38 -7.76 -2.31 1.04
C ALA A 38 -6.64 -1.40 0.49
N SER A 39 -5.65 -1.06 1.31
CA SER A 39 -4.52 -0.22 0.90
C SER A 39 -3.56 -0.91 -0.08
N LEU A 40 -3.42 -2.23 0.01
CA LEU A 40 -2.55 -2.99 -0.90
C LEU A 40 -3.22 -3.30 -2.24
N LYS A 41 -4.56 -3.36 -2.29
CA LYS A 41 -5.29 -3.73 -3.50
C LYS A 41 -5.09 -2.69 -4.60
N SER A 42 -4.61 -3.15 -5.76
CA SER A 42 -4.59 -2.33 -6.98
C SER A 42 -5.70 -2.80 -7.92
N SER A 43 -6.53 -1.86 -8.35
CA SER A 43 -7.63 -2.13 -9.29
C SER A 43 -7.28 -1.59 -10.66
N LEU A 44 -7.34 -2.46 -11.66
CA LEU A 44 -7.18 -2.11 -13.06
C LEU A 44 -8.22 -1.07 -13.48
N GLN A 45 -7.76 0.05 -14.04
CA GLN A 45 -8.62 1.10 -14.59
C GLN A 45 -8.83 0.85 -16.08
N LEU A 46 -9.89 0.11 -16.45
CA LEU A 46 -10.34 0.00 -17.83
C LEU A 46 -11.47 0.99 -18.10
N THR A 47 -11.32 1.76 -19.16
CA THR A 47 -12.35 2.70 -19.63
C THR A 47 -13.16 2.08 -20.76
N SER A 48 -14.39 2.56 -20.97
CA SER A 48 -15.21 2.17 -22.14
C SER A 48 -14.51 2.45 -23.47
N SER A 49 -13.59 3.42 -23.49
CA SER A 49 -12.78 3.74 -24.67
C SER A 49 -11.81 2.61 -25.04
N ASP A 50 -11.34 1.83 -24.07
CA ASP A 50 -10.43 0.70 -24.30
C ASP A 50 -11.10 -0.43 -25.08
N LEU A 51 -12.43 -0.57 -24.95
CA LEU A 51 -13.22 -1.57 -25.66
C LEU A 51 -13.31 -1.26 -27.16
N GLN A 52 -13.28 0.02 -27.54
CA GLN A 52 -13.39 0.49 -28.92
C GLN A 52 -12.03 0.52 -29.66
N LYS A 53 -10.93 0.18 -28.98
CA LYS A 53 -9.59 0.18 -29.57
C LYS A 53 -9.41 -0.99 -30.54
N SER A 54 -8.46 -0.85 -31.46
CA SER A 54 -8.13 -1.90 -32.43
C SER A 54 -7.66 -3.17 -31.75
N ARG A 55 -7.80 -4.31 -32.44
CA ARG A 55 -7.42 -5.65 -31.94
C ARG A 55 -6.03 -5.68 -31.31
N VAL A 56 -5.05 -5.07 -31.97
CA VAL A 56 -3.65 -5.05 -31.52
C VAL A 56 -3.50 -4.26 -30.23
N ILE A 57 -4.08 -3.06 -30.16
CA ILE A 57 -4.00 -2.24 -28.95
C ILE A 57 -4.68 -2.93 -27.76
N ARG A 58 -5.84 -3.56 -27.99
CA ARG A 58 -6.54 -4.34 -26.96
C ARG A 58 -5.69 -5.49 -26.43
N ALA A 59 -4.92 -6.17 -27.28
CA ALA A 59 -4.02 -7.24 -26.83
C ALA A 59 -2.96 -6.69 -25.87
N HIS A 60 -2.36 -5.54 -26.17
CA HIS A 60 -1.42 -4.88 -25.26
C HIS A 60 -2.07 -4.41 -23.95
N THR A 61 -3.32 -3.93 -24.00
CA THR A 61 -4.08 -3.59 -22.79
C THR A 61 -4.28 -4.81 -21.88
N ILE A 62 -4.56 -5.99 -22.43
CA ILE A 62 -4.72 -7.23 -21.66
C ILE A 62 -3.39 -7.64 -21.02
N CYS A 63 -2.26 -7.51 -21.74
CA CYS A 63 -0.95 -7.88 -21.21
C CYS A 63 -0.51 -7.03 -20.00
N ARG A 64 -1.09 -5.84 -19.80
CA ARG A 64 -0.82 -4.98 -18.64
C ARG A 64 -1.57 -5.38 -17.37
N ILE A 65 -2.58 -6.25 -17.48
CA ILE A 65 -3.41 -6.64 -16.34
C ILE A 65 -2.58 -7.18 -15.16
N PRO A 66 -1.59 -8.07 -15.37
CA PRO A 66 -0.78 -8.57 -14.26
C PRO A 66 0.04 -7.49 -13.54
N ASP A 67 0.42 -6.41 -14.23
CA ASP A 67 1.18 -5.31 -13.66
C ASP A 67 0.28 -4.33 -12.88
N ASP A 68 -0.93 -4.09 -13.41
CA ASP A 68 -1.86 -3.10 -12.86
C ASP A 68 -2.80 -3.68 -11.80
N TYR A 69 -3.07 -4.99 -11.81
CA TYR A 69 -4.00 -5.66 -10.90
C TYR A 69 -3.26 -6.41 -9.80
N PHE A 70 -3.58 -6.07 -8.55
CA PHE A 70 -3.06 -6.78 -7.38
C PHE A 70 -4.17 -7.06 -6.38
N GLN A 71 -4.36 -8.34 -6.07
CA GLN A 71 -5.29 -8.79 -5.03
C GLN A 71 -4.49 -9.38 -3.87
N PRO A 72 -4.42 -8.69 -2.70
CA PRO A 72 -3.70 -9.22 -1.57
C PRO A 72 -4.33 -10.54 -1.09
N LEU A 73 -3.46 -11.50 -0.81
CA LEU A 73 -3.78 -12.77 -0.17
C LEU A 73 -3.38 -12.72 1.31
N GLY A 74 -3.87 -13.68 2.11
CA GLY A 74 -3.57 -13.76 3.54
C GLY A 74 -2.06 -13.68 3.87
N THR A 75 -1.21 -14.33 3.06
CA THR A 75 0.25 -14.26 3.21
C THR A 75 0.81 -12.85 3.09
N HIS A 76 0.25 -12.01 2.22
CA HIS A 76 0.69 -10.63 2.04
C HIS A 76 0.29 -9.75 3.25
N LEU A 77 -0.87 -10.01 3.83
CA LEU A 77 -1.32 -9.33 5.04
C LEU A 77 -0.42 -9.70 6.23
N LEU A 78 -0.16 -10.99 6.42
CA LEU A 78 0.75 -11.47 7.45
C LEU A 78 2.17 -10.90 7.29
N LEU A 79 2.66 -10.81 6.05
CA LEU A 79 3.94 -10.19 5.76
C LEU A 79 3.94 -8.69 6.13
N SER A 80 2.88 -7.96 5.77
CA SER A 80 2.73 -6.55 6.10
C SER A 80 2.73 -6.31 7.61
N GLU A 81 2.00 -7.13 8.37
CA GLU A 81 1.99 -7.10 9.84
C GLU A 81 3.38 -7.35 10.43
N ARG A 82 4.08 -8.38 9.95
CA ARG A 82 5.44 -8.71 10.40
C ARG A 82 6.43 -7.59 10.12
N ILE A 83 6.37 -6.98 8.94
CA ILE A 83 7.20 -5.82 8.59
C ILE A 83 6.87 -4.65 9.53
N SER A 84 5.58 -4.39 9.79
CA SER A 84 5.11 -3.33 10.68
C SER A 84 5.65 -3.47 12.12
N VAL A 85 5.71 -4.70 12.63
CA VAL A 85 6.33 -5.01 13.93
C VAL A 85 7.85 -4.85 13.86
N MET A 86 8.48 -5.39 12.82
CA MET A 86 9.94 -5.36 12.66
C MET A 86 10.48 -3.92 12.63
N ILE A 87 9.89 -3.02 11.84
CA ILE A 87 10.35 -1.62 11.76
C ILE A 87 10.18 -0.84 13.07
N ARG A 88 9.25 -1.26 13.94
CA ARG A 88 9.01 -0.65 15.25
C ARG A 88 9.84 -1.28 16.37
N GLY A 89 10.26 -2.54 16.18
CA GLY A 89 11.14 -3.26 17.07
C GLY A 89 12.61 -2.87 16.93
N GLY A 90 13.00 -2.36 15.75
CA GLY A 90 14.40 -2.08 15.41
C GLY A 90 15.07 -3.26 14.71
#